data_AF-A0A1C6BQL0-F1
#
_entry.id   AF-A0A1C6BQL0-F1
#
_cell.length_a   1.000
_cell.length_b   1.000
_cell.length_c   1.000
_cell.angle_alpha   90.00
_cell.angle_beta   90.00
_cell.angle_gamma   90.00
#
_symmetry.space_group_name_H-M   'P 1'
#
loop_
_entity.id
_entity.type
_entity.pdbx_description
1 polymer ?
#
loop_
_entity_poly.entity_id
_entity_poly.type
_entity_poly.pdbx_seq_one_letter_code
_entity_poly.pdbx_strand_id
1 'polypeptide(L)'
;MDVGTSKGLESFLAFLRETTERHRMAEADRAEAEAATQDLLHALELGDDKAPGRARLGLKIREVRRQRRTAKDIAEQTRPVVDWVEQNRTVIKGLERLLGDVRKQERRSEGRSYAPRTHILEDIRRDGEKEGQHEQL
;
A
#
# COMPACT_ATOMS: atom_id res chain seq x y z
N MET A 1 14.29 15.39 -1.47
CA MET A 1 13.04 15.53 -2.23
C MET A 1 11.95 15.74 -1.21
N ASP A 2 11.29 16.90 -1.26
CA ASP A 2 10.19 17.20 -0.34
C ASP A 2 9.08 16.18 -0.57
N VAL A 3 8.81 15.34 0.42
CA VAL A 3 7.76 14.34 0.32
C VAL A 3 6.46 15.11 0.52
N GLY A 4 5.82 15.50 -0.59
CA GLY A 4 4.55 16.22 -0.56
C GLY A 4 3.60 15.58 0.45
N THR A 5 2.89 16.42 1.21
CA THR A 5 1.96 16.01 2.28
C THR A 5 0.99 14.91 1.84
N SER A 6 0.60 14.87 0.55
CA SER A 6 -0.26 13.82 -0.01
C SER A 6 0.34 12.42 0.03
N LYS A 7 1.68 12.29 0.08
CA LYS A 7 2.35 10.98 0.05
C LYS A 7 2.06 10.15 1.29
N GLY A 8 1.94 10.75 2.47
CA GLY A 8 1.59 10.04 3.70
C GLY A 8 0.20 9.39 3.61
N LEU A 9 -0.78 10.16 3.13
CA LEU A 9 -2.15 9.67 2.91
C LEU A 9 -2.21 8.59 1.82
N GLU A 10 -1.49 8.78 0.72
CA GLU A 10 -1.40 7.78 -0.34
C GLU A 10 -0.82 6.46 0.17
N SER A 11 0.32 6.51 0.87
CA SER A 11 0.97 5.32 1.41
C SER A 11 0.08 4.59 2.42
N PHE A 12 -0.65 5.31 3.27
CA PHE A 12 -1.58 4.70 4.21
C PHE A 12 -2.77 4.02 3.48
N LEU A 13 -3.37 4.69 2.50
CA LEU A 13 -4.47 4.10 1.72
C LEU A 13 -4.00 2.89 0.89
N ALA A 14 -2.79 2.94 0.35
CA ALA A 14 -2.17 1.80 -0.32
C ALA A 14 -1.96 0.64 0.65
N PHE A 15 -1.41 0.90 1.84
CA PHE A 15 -1.24 -0.10 2.89
C PHE A 15 -2.56 -0.81 3.25
N LEU A 16 -3.66 -0.08 3.40
CA LEU A 16 -4.97 -0.69 3.70
C LEU A 16 -5.43 -1.63 2.57
N ARG A 17 -5.28 -1.21 1.31
CA ARG A 17 -5.64 -2.02 0.13
C ARG A 17 -4.76 -3.26 0.01
N GLU A 18 -3.45 -3.09 0.12
CA GLU A 18 -2.48 -4.19 0.04
C GLU A 18 -2.66 -5.20 1.18
N THR A 19 -2.96 -4.73 2.39
CA THR A 19 -3.24 -5.61 3.54
C THR A 19 -4.51 -6.42 3.32
N THR A 20 -5.55 -5.81 2.74
CA THR A 20 -6.80 -6.51 2.40
C THR A 20 -6.58 -7.56 1.33
N GLU A 21 -5.80 -7.26 0.29
CA GLU A 21 -5.46 -8.24 -0.74
C GLU A 21 -4.62 -9.39 -0.17
N ARG A 22 -3.60 -9.07 0.65
CA ARG A 22 -2.77 -10.07 1.33
C ARG A 22 -3.60 -11.00 2.21
N HIS A 23 -4.58 -10.46 2.93
CA HIS A 23 -5.52 -11.27 3.72
C HIS A 23 -6.30 -12.25 2.85
N ARG A 24 -6.87 -11.75 1.75
CA ARG A 24 -7.65 -12.57 0.81
C ARG A 24 -6.82 -13.70 0.21
N MET A 25 -5.60 -13.40 -0.24
CA MET A 25 -4.67 -14.40 -0.77
C MET A 25 -4.33 -15.45 0.30
N ALA A 26 -4.03 -15.01 1.52
CA ALA A 26 -3.70 -15.91 2.62
C ALA A 26 -4.85 -16.86 3.00
N GLU A 27 -6.10 -16.38 2.99
CA GLU A 27 -7.27 -17.24 3.20
C GLU A 27 -7.46 -18.25 2.05
N ALA A 28 -7.21 -17.85 0.80
CA ALA A 28 -7.26 -18.75 -0.35
C ALA A 28 -6.17 -19.83 -0.27
N ASP A 29 -4.92 -19.44 -0.02
CA ASP A 29 -3.77 -20.36 0.14
C ASP A 29 -4.00 -21.35 1.29
N ARG A 30 -4.59 -20.86 2.39
CA ARG A 30 -4.97 -21.71 3.53
C ARG A 30 -6.00 -22.76 3.12
N ALA A 31 -7.06 -22.36 2.43
CA ALA A 31 -8.12 -23.26 1.98
C ALA A 31 -7.59 -24.30 0.99
N GLU A 32 -6.74 -23.90 0.05
CA GLU A 32 -6.07 -24.81 -0.89
C GLU A 32 -5.18 -25.81 -0.16
N ALA A 33 -4.36 -25.37 0.80
CA ALA A 33 -3.51 -26.26 1.56
C ALA A 33 -4.30 -27.21 2.49
N GLU A 34 -5.48 -26.79 2.96
CA GLU A 34 -6.41 -27.68 3.68
C GLU A 34 -6.98 -28.76 2.76
N ALA A 35 -7.43 -28.40 1.55
CA ALA A 35 -7.90 -29.35 0.54
C ALA A 35 -6.80 -30.35 0.13
N ALA A 36 -5.61 -29.85 -0.21
CA ALA A 36 -4.46 -30.68 -0.55
C ALA A 36 -4.05 -31.63 0.60
N THR A 37 -4.23 -31.21 1.85
CA THR A 37 -4.01 -32.11 3.00
C THR A 37 -5.01 -33.26 2.99
N GLN A 38 -6.28 -33.01 2.68
CA GLN A 38 -7.29 -34.07 2.57
C GLN A 38 -7.00 -35.03 1.42
N ASP A 39 -6.62 -34.51 0.25
CA ASP A 39 -6.27 -35.35 -0.90
C ASP A 39 -5.10 -36.30 -0.57
N LEU A 40 -4.07 -35.79 0.12
CA LEU A 40 -2.93 -36.60 0.52
C LEU A 40 -3.28 -37.64 1.60
N LEU A 41 -4.19 -37.31 2.52
CA LEU A 41 -4.69 -38.26 3.52
C LEU A 41 -5.53 -39.35 2.87
N HIS A 42 -6.38 -38.98 1.92
CA HIS A 42 -7.20 -39.91 1.16
C HIS A 42 -6.33 -40.87 0.32
N ALA A 43 -5.28 -40.35 -0.34
CA ALA A 43 -4.32 -41.16 -1.05
C ALA A 43 -3.60 -42.16 -0.12
N LEU A 44 -3.33 -41.77 1.12
CA LEU A 44 -2.73 -42.66 2.13
C LEU A 44 -3.71 -43.72 2.63
N GLU A 45 -5.00 -43.39 2.72
CA GLU A 45 -6.07 -44.28 3.19
C GLU A 45 -6.43 -45.36 2.15
N LEU A 46 -6.65 -44.94 0.90
CA LEU A 46 -7.16 -45.82 -0.16
C LEU A 46 -6.08 -46.35 -1.12
N GLY A 47 -4.87 -45.80 -1.08
CA GLY A 47 -3.79 -46.17 -1.98
C GLY A 47 -3.12 -47.50 -1.62
N ASP A 48 -2.77 -48.30 -2.64
CA ASP A 48 -1.98 -49.53 -2.47
C ASP A 48 -0.46 -49.28 -2.61
N ASP A 49 -0.03 -48.07 -2.24
CA ASP A 49 1.37 -47.66 -2.33
C ASP A 49 2.25 -48.51 -1.42
N LYS A 50 3.37 -49.00 -1.98
CA LYS A 50 4.45 -49.63 -1.20
C LYS A 50 5.09 -48.61 -0.25
N ALA A 51 5.83 -49.09 0.75
CA ALA A 51 6.43 -48.26 1.80
C ALA A 51 7.14 -46.97 1.30
N PRO A 52 7.93 -46.97 0.20
CA PRO A 52 8.53 -45.74 -0.33
C PRO A 52 7.52 -44.69 -0.83
N GLY A 53 6.38 -45.11 -1.38
CA GLY A 53 5.28 -44.22 -1.79
C GLY A 53 4.63 -43.56 -0.59
N ARG A 54 4.34 -44.35 0.46
CA ARG A 54 3.80 -43.84 1.73
C ARG A 54 4.72 -42.84 2.42
N ALA A 55 6.04 -43.08 2.38
CA ALA A 55 7.03 -42.15 2.92
C ALA A 55 7.01 -40.79 2.19
N ARG A 56 6.88 -40.80 0.86
CA ARG A 56 6.75 -39.56 0.05
C ARG A 56 5.47 -38.79 0.39
N LEU A 57 4.34 -39.48 0.54
CA LEU A 57 3.08 -38.87 0.97
C LEU A 57 3.24 -38.18 2.34
N GLY A 58 3.87 -38.84 3.31
CA GLY A 58 4.15 -38.26 4.62
C GLY A 58 5.00 -36.99 4.56
N LEU A 59 6.04 -36.98 3.73
CA LEU A 59 6.86 -35.78 3.51
C LEU A 59 6.05 -34.64 2.87
N LYS A 60 5.19 -34.96 1.90
CA LYS A 60 4.36 -33.95 1.23
C LYS A 60 3.29 -33.38 2.17
N ILE A 61 2.67 -34.20 3.02
CA ILE A 61 1.73 -33.74 4.06
C ILE A 61 2.42 -32.74 4.99
N ARG A 62 3.67 -33.00 5.40
CA ARG A 62 4.44 -32.07 6.24
C ARG A 62 4.69 -30.74 5.55
N GLU A 63 5.03 -30.76 4.27
CA GLU A 63 5.24 -29.56 3.44
C GLU A 63 3.96 -28.73 3.33
N VAL A 64 2.86 -29.34 2.89
CA VAL A 64 1.55 -28.66 2.73
C VAL A 64 1.06 -28.08 4.07
N ARG A 65 1.22 -28.82 5.18
CA ARG A 65 0.85 -28.31 6.52
C ARG A 65 1.71 -27.13 6.98
N ARG A 66 2.95 -26.98 6.48
CA ARG A 66 3.77 -25.79 6.75
C ARG A 66 3.26 -24.59 5.95
N GLN A 67 2.95 -24.78 4.67
CA GLN A 67 2.34 -23.74 3.84
C GLN A 67 1.04 -23.23 4.45
N ARG A 68 0.15 -24.15 4.87
CA ARG A 68 -1.09 -23.82 5.57
C ARG A 68 -0.85 -22.98 6.84
N ARG A 69 0.19 -23.29 7.62
CA ARG A 69 0.51 -22.51 8.83
C ARG A 69 0.95 -21.11 8.48
N THR A 70 1.86 -20.95 7.52
CA THR A 70 2.28 -19.63 7.05
C THR A 70 1.11 -18.80 6.54
N ALA A 71 0.23 -19.40 5.73
CA ALA A 71 -0.98 -18.75 5.23
C ALA A 71 -1.91 -18.35 6.39
N LYS A 72 -2.15 -19.25 7.35
CA LYS A 72 -2.94 -18.96 8.56
C LYS A 72 -2.35 -17.80 9.37
N ASP A 73 -1.04 -17.79 9.62
CA ASP A 73 -0.38 -16.74 10.40
C ASP A 73 -0.55 -15.37 9.71
N ILE A 74 -0.41 -15.32 8.39
CA ILE A 74 -0.64 -14.10 7.60
C ILE A 74 -2.11 -13.66 7.71
N ALA A 75 -3.06 -14.59 7.55
CA ALA A 75 -4.47 -14.28 7.64
C ALA A 75 -4.84 -13.72 9.03
N GLU A 76 -4.35 -14.33 10.11
CA GLU A 76 -4.57 -13.86 11.48
C GLU A 76 -3.94 -12.48 11.74
N GLN A 77 -2.72 -12.22 11.23
CA GLN A 77 -2.06 -10.91 11.37
C GLN A 77 -2.76 -9.80 10.58
N THR A 78 -3.30 -10.11 9.41
CA THR A 78 -3.98 -9.14 8.53
C THR A 78 -5.44 -8.92 8.91
N ARG A 79 -6.07 -9.87 9.61
CA ARG A 79 -7.49 -9.85 9.96
C ARG A 79 -7.96 -8.58 10.69
N PRO A 80 -7.27 -8.08 11.74
CA PRO A 80 -7.71 -6.88 12.45
C PRO A 80 -7.80 -5.64 11.55
N VAL A 81 -6.89 -5.53 10.57
CA VAL A 81 -6.90 -4.42 9.61
C VAL A 81 -8.07 -4.55 8.64
N VAL A 82 -8.34 -5.75 8.14
CA VAL A 82 -9.49 -6.01 7.24
C VAL A 82 -10.81 -5.75 7.95
N ASP A 83 -10.98 -6.27 9.17
CA ASP A 83 -12.20 -6.07 9.96
C ASP A 83 -12.43 -4.56 10.20
N TRP A 84 -11.37 -3.81 10.51
CA TRP A 84 -11.46 -2.36 10.65
C TRP A 84 -11.82 -1.68 9.32
N VAL A 85 -11.20 -2.06 8.21
CA VAL A 85 -11.50 -1.51 6.87
C VAL A 85 -12.97 -1.73 6.50
N GLU A 86 -13.51 -2.91 6.77
CA GLU A 86 -14.89 -3.25 6.48
C GLU A 86 -15.89 -2.44 7.31
N GLN A 87 -15.58 -2.20 8.58
CA GLN A 87 -16.40 -1.39 9.49
C GLN A 87 -16.30 0.12 9.18
N ASN A 88 -15.18 0.57 8.60
CA ASN A 88 -14.85 1.99 8.45
C ASN A 88 -14.83 2.48 7.00
N ARG A 89 -15.60 1.84 6.11
CA ARG A 89 -15.67 2.19 4.67
C ARG A 89 -15.95 3.69 4.42
N THR A 90 -16.79 4.31 5.23
CA THR A 90 -17.10 5.76 5.12
C THR A 90 -15.89 6.63 5.47
N VAL A 91 -15.11 6.23 6.49
CA VAL A 91 -13.88 6.93 6.89
C VAL A 91 -12.84 6.85 5.78
N ILE A 92 -12.66 5.67 5.19
CA ILE A 92 -11.72 5.45 4.08
C ILE A 92 -12.08 6.33 2.88
N LYS A 93 -13.35 6.38 2.49
CA LYS A 93 -13.81 7.32 1.44
C LYS A 93 -13.54 8.78 1.80
N GLY A 94 -13.64 9.14 3.08
CA GLY A 94 -13.26 10.46 3.58
C GLY A 94 -11.77 10.75 3.40
N LEU A 95 -10.91 9.78 3.73
CA LEU A 95 -9.46 9.87 3.53
C LEU A 95 -9.06 9.96 2.05
N GLU A 96 -9.75 9.22 1.17
CA GLU A 96 -9.54 9.31 -0.28
C GLU A 96 -9.90 10.71 -0.83
N ARG A 97 -10.99 11.31 -0.33
CA ARG A 97 -11.34 12.69 -0.66
C ARG A 97 -10.30 13.68 -0.15
N LEU A 98 -9.89 13.53 1.12
CA LEU A 98 -8.85 14.36 1.73
C LEU A 98 -7.54 14.29 0.93
N LEU A 99 -7.12 13.10 0.49
CA LEU A 99 -5.95 12.93 -0.39
C LEU A 99 -6.10 13.75 -1.68
N GLY A 100 -7.29 13.72 -2.30
CA GLY A 100 -7.60 14.53 -3.48
C GLY A 100 -7.50 16.04 -3.23
N ASP A 101 -8.01 16.50 -2.09
CA ASP A 101 -7.95 17.91 -1.69
C ASP A 101 -6.51 18.38 -1.44
N VAL A 102 -5.69 17.58 -0.74
CA VAL A 102 -4.26 17.87 -0.51
C VAL A 102 -3.52 17.95 -1.84
N ARG A 103 -3.69 16.96 -2.73
CA ARG A 103 -3.07 16.97 -4.07
C ARG A 103 -3.45 18.20 -4.89
N LYS A 104 -4.69 18.68 -4.73
CA LYS A 104 -5.15 19.91 -5.39
C LYS A 104 -4.41 21.14 -4.86
N GLN A 105 -4.15 21.23 -3.55
CA GLN A 105 -3.41 22.35 -2.97
C GLN A 105 -1.91 22.31 -3.30
N GLU A 106 -1.31 21.12 -3.34
CA GLU A 106 0.09 20.93 -3.76
C GLU A 106 0.29 21.45 -5.19
N ARG A 107 -0.52 20.98 -6.15
CA ARG A 107 -0.47 21.45 -7.55
C ARG A 107 -0.69 22.95 -7.69
N ARG A 108 -1.59 23.52 -6.88
CA ARG A 108 -1.82 24.99 -6.85
C ARG A 108 -0.60 25.75 -6.36
N SER A 109 0.18 25.16 -5.45
CA SER A 109 1.40 25.79 -4.90
C SER A 109 2.56 25.70 -5.89
N GLU A 110 2.66 24.62 -6.66
CA GLU A 110 3.65 24.46 -7.74
C GLU A 110 3.37 25.36 -8.94
N GLY A 111 2.09 25.61 -9.27
CA GLY A 111 1.67 26.45 -10.40
C GLY A 111 1.47 27.94 -10.09
N ARG A 112 2.03 28.48 -8.98
CA ARG A 112 1.82 29.89 -8.62
C ARG A 112 2.56 30.82 -9.58
N SER A 113 1.82 31.63 -10.31
CA SER A 113 2.32 32.85 -10.95
C SER A 113 1.93 34.06 -10.10
N TYR A 114 2.91 34.88 -9.73
CA TYR A 114 2.68 36.10 -8.97
C TYR A 114 2.31 37.24 -9.93
N ALA A 115 1.10 37.77 -9.81
CA ALA A 115 0.68 39.01 -10.46
C ALA A 115 0.81 40.17 -9.45
N PRO A 116 1.70 41.14 -9.68
CA PRO A 116 1.92 42.24 -8.75
C PRO A 116 0.65 43.08 -8.58
N ARG A 117 0.29 43.39 -7.32
CA ARG A 117 -0.88 44.24 -7.00
C ARG A 117 -0.51 45.70 -6.73
N THR A 118 0.79 45.99 -6.67
CA THR A 118 1.35 47.30 -6.36
C THR A 118 2.55 47.54 -7.27
N HIS A 119 2.92 48.81 -7.42
CA HIS A 119 4.09 49.24 -8.19
C HIS A 119 5.42 48.94 -7.50
N ILE A 120 5.43 48.25 -6.35
CA ILE A 120 6.64 48.05 -5.54
C ILE A 120 7.76 47.33 -6.30
N LEU A 121 7.42 46.45 -7.24
CA LEU A 121 8.39 45.78 -8.10
C LEU A 121 8.90 46.67 -9.24
N GLU A 122 8.11 47.65 -9.67
CA GLU A 122 8.53 48.69 -10.62
C GLU A 122 9.45 49.70 -9.93
N ASP A 123 9.14 50.07 -8.68
CA ASP A 123 9.95 50.95 -7.84
C ASP A 123 11.34 50.36 -7.59
N ILE A 124 11.42 49.08 -7.18
CA ILE A 124 12.71 48.36 -7.02
C ILE A 124 13.52 48.34 -8.32
N ARG A 125 12.87 48.18 -9.48
CA ARG A 125 13.55 48.20 -10.78
C ARG A 125 14.15 49.57 -11.10
N ARG A 126 13.39 50.63 -10.82
CA ARG A 126 13.79 52.01 -11.03
C ARG A 126 14.94 52.44 -10.14
N ASP A 127 14.94 51.98 -8.89
CA ASP A 127 15.99 52.32 -7.93
C ASP A 127 17.32 51.63 -8.27
N GLY A 128 17.28 50.37 -8.73
CA GLY A 128 18.49 49.67 -9.21
C GLY A 128 19.08 50.26 -10.50
N GLU A 129 18.26 50.80 -11.40
CA GLU A 129 18.74 51.49 -12.61
C GLU A 129 19.46 52.81 -12.31
N LYS A 130 19.08 53.48 -11.21
CA LYS A 130 19.74 54.72 -10.76
C LYS A 130 21.08 54.45 -10.07
N GLU A 131 21.19 53.38 -9.30
CA GLU A 131 22.45 52.99 -8.66
C GLU A 131 23.51 52.55 -9.68
N GLY A 132 23.12 51.78 -10.70
CA GLY A 132 24.04 51.34 -11.77
C GLY A 132 24.56 52.45 -12.69
N GLN A 133 23.87 53.61 -12.74
CA GLN A 133 24.32 54.80 -13.47
C GLN A 133 25.33 55.64 -12.67
N HIS A 134 25.35 55.50 -11.34
CA HIS A 134 26.29 56.20 -10.46
C HIS A 134 27.64 55.48 -10.32
N GLU A 135 27.74 54.20 -10.71
CA GLU A 135 28.96 53.37 -10.62
C GLU A 135 29.84 53.37 -11.89
N GLN A 136 29.42 54.04 -12.97
CA GLN A 136 30.15 54.12 -14.25
C GLN A 136 30.90 55.46 -14.48
N LEU A 137 31.08 56.26 -13.43
CA LEU A 137 31.89 57.49 -13.43
C LEU A 137 33.00 57.40 -12.39
#